data_AF-A0A5R9EV20-F1
#
_entry.id   AF-A0A5R9EV20-F1
#
_cell.length_a   1.000
_cell.length_b   1.000
_cell.length_c   1.000
_cell.angle_alpha   90.00
_cell.angle_beta   90.00
_cell.angle_gamma   90.00
#
_symmetry.space_group_name_H-M   'P 1'
#
loop_
_entity.id
_entity.type
_entity.pdbx_description
1 polymer ?
#
loop_
_entity_poly.entity_id
_entity_poly.type
_entity_poly.pdbx_seq_one_letter_code
_entity_poly.pdbx_strand_id
1 'polypeptide(L)'
;MLVCLFFSAGLGLGHRGIKEQALVRRDFKVEQYPLSFEEIARKYEPLIKSQLKKLHVFKDFELYYQAGLIGLWEAYLQFEESKGTFSSFAYSKIRWKITDEIKKDIRIQEKQTTVSDDVLSGVIDPSSVYLLETEILQSYLTGLTDNQCKWVVHSVLEQKQTKQIAAEEGVSIEAVKSWRKAAIKKIIQNAREMRTE
;
A
#
# COMPACT_ATOMS: atom_id res chain seq x y z
N MET A 1 -47.06 20.25 -19.26
CA MET A 1 -47.71 19.90 -17.98
C MET A 1 -46.59 19.42 -17.06
N LEU A 2 -46.04 20.21 -16.13
CA LEU A 2 -46.66 20.60 -14.84
C LEU A 2 -47.53 19.45 -14.30
N VAL A 3 -47.35 18.87 -13.11
CA VAL A 3 -46.90 19.45 -11.83
C VAL A 3 -46.89 18.31 -10.79
N CYS A 4 -45.95 18.40 -9.83
CA CYS A 4 -46.05 18.11 -8.37
C CYS A 4 -46.72 16.82 -7.86
N LEU A 5 -46.51 16.33 -6.65
CA LEU A 5 -45.64 16.47 -5.47
C LEU A 5 -46.13 15.36 -4.52
N PHE A 6 -45.50 15.25 -3.34
CA PHE A 6 -45.88 14.43 -2.18
C PHE A 6 -45.32 12.99 -2.23
N PHE A 7 -44.67 12.42 -1.22
CA PHE A 7 -44.48 12.75 0.20
C PHE A 7 -43.33 11.82 0.69
N SER A 8 -42.25 12.34 1.25
CA SER A 8 -41.96 12.40 2.71
C SER A 8 -41.41 11.10 3.34
N ALA A 9 -40.38 11.32 4.18
CA ALA A 9 -39.83 10.49 5.25
C ALA A 9 -38.87 9.32 4.92
N GLY A 10 -37.66 9.43 5.49
CA GLY A 10 -37.12 8.33 6.29
C GLY A 10 -35.83 7.68 5.82
N LEU A 11 -34.77 7.92 6.61
CA LEU A 11 -33.62 7.05 6.88
C LEU A 11 -32.45 7.09 5.88
N GLY A 12 -31.35 7.67 6.39
CA GLY A 12 -30.06 7.66 5.74
C GLY A 12 -29.44 6.27 5.72
N LEU A 13 -28.91 5.89 4.56
CA LEU A 13 -27.89 4.87 4.41
C LEU A 13 -26.94 5.30 3.29
N GLY A 14 -25.64 5.24 3.60
CA GLY A 14 -24.56 5.74 2.78
C GLY A 14 -24.54 5.16 1.37
N HIS A 15 -24.73 6.02 0.36
CA HIS A 15 -24.45 5.69 -1.03
C HIS A 15 -22.95 5.83 -1.31
N ARG A 16 -22.20 4.77 -1.02
CA ARG A 16 -20.88 4.51 -1.61
C ARG A 16 -20.92 3.20 -2.40
N GLY A 17 -21.92 3.08 -3.26
CA GLY A 17 -22.02 2.08 -4.32
C GLY A 17 -22.41 2.82 -5.60
N ILE A 18 -21.93 2.35 -6.74
CA ILE A 18 -22.20 2.88 -8.08
C ILE A 18 -21.33 4.10 -8.49
N LYS A 19 -20.01 3.88 -8.65
CA LYS A 19 -19.21 4.63 -9.65
C LYS A 19 -18.24 3.75 -10.46
N GLU A 20 -18.32 2.43 -10.34
CA GLU A 20 -17.40 1.50 -11.02
C GLU A 20 -17.92 1.04 -12.39
N GLN A 21 -19.21 1.19 -12.69
CA GLN A 21 -19.81 0.80 -13.98
C GLN A 21 -19.98 1.93 -14.99
N ALA A 22 -19.52 3.15 -14.70
CA ALA A 22 -19.70 4.31 -15.60
C ALA A 22 -18.51 4.57 -16.55
N LEU A 23 -17.41 3.81 -16.47
CA LEU A 23 -16.16 4.14 -17.17
C LEU A 23 -16.06 3.57 -18.60
N VAL A 24 -16.95 2.64 -19.00
CA VAL A 24 -16.86 1.93 -20.28
C VAL A 24 -17.61 2.65 -21.43
N ARG A 25 -18.32 3.76 -21.16
CA ARG A 25 -19.08 4.50 -22.19
C ARG A 25 -18.85 6.01 -22.15
N ARG A 26 -17.59 6.44 -22.17
CA ARG A 26 -17.25 7.81 -22.56
C ARG A 26 -16.39 7.73 -23.79
N ASP A 27 -16.84 8.35 -24.88
CA ASP A 27 -16.05 8.55 -26.08
C ASP A 27 -14.81 9.37 -25.70
N PHE A 28 -13.68 8.69 -25.51
CA PHE A 28 -12.41 9.34 -25.21
C PHE A 28 -11.87 9.92 -26.52
N LYS A 29 -11.81 11.26 -26.61
CA LYS A 29 -11.05 11.93 -27.67
C LYS A 29 -9.56 11.69 -27.41
N VAL A 30 -8.96 10.77 -28.16
CA VAL A 30 -7.53 10.41 -28.08
C VAL A 30 -6.61 11.49 -28.68
N GLU A 31 -7.17 12.57 -29.25
CA GLU A 31 -6.45 13.56 -30.06
C GLU A 31 -5.58 14.60 -29.30
N GLN A 32 -5.35 14.48 -27.99
CA GLN A 32 -4.94 15.63 -27.19
C GLN A 32 -3.51 15.67 -26.63
N TYR A 33 -2.61 14.74 -26.97
CA TYR A 33 -1.22 14.83 -26.51
C TYR A 33 -0.20 14.46 -27.60
N PRO A 34 0.90 15.23 -27.75
CA PRO A 34 1.86 15.06 -28.85
C PRO A 34 2.81 13.86 -28.70
N LEU A 35 2.80 13.17 -27.55
CA LEU A 35 3.68 12.05 -27.24
C LEU A 35 2.84 10.78 -27.04
N SER A 36 3.39 9.64 -27.43
CA SER A 36 2.72 8.37 -27.17
C SER A 36 2.68 8.08 -25.67
N PHE A 37 1.72 7.26 -25.23
CA PHE A 37 1.66 6.90 -23.81
C PHE A 37 2.92 6.16 -23.35
N GLU A 38 3.51 5.33 -24.20
CA GLU A 38 4.76 4.60 -23.89
C GLU A 38 5.93 5.57 -23.61
N GLU A 39 5.96 6.72 -24.26
CA GLU A 39 6.98 7.76 -24.01
C GLU A 39 6.73 8.49 -22.69
N ILE A 40 5.45 8.81 -22.42
CA ILE A 40 5.06 9.45 -21.16
C ILE A 40 5.26 8.50 -19.98
N ALA A 41 4.92 7.22 -20.12
CA ALA A 41 5.14 6.19 -19.12
C ALA A 41 6.63 6.08 -18.77
N ARG A 42 7.52 6.04 -19.78
CA ARG A 42 8.98 6.07 -19.56
C ARG A 42 9.43 7.31 -18.82
N LYS A 43 8.90 8.50 -19.17
CA LYS A 43 9.26 9.76 -18.51
C LYS A 43 8.80 9.83 -17.05
N TYR A 44 7.64 9.24 -16.74
CA TYR A 44 7.01 9.30 -15.41
C TYR A 44 7.29 8.08 -14.53
N GLU A 45 7.94 7.03 -15.06
CA GLU A 45 8.37 5.85 -14.29
C GLU A 45 9.14 6.22 -12.99
N PRO A 46 10.12 7.14 -13.00
CA PRO A 46 10.81 7.55 -11.77
C PRO A 46 9.86 8.16 -10.73
N LEU A 47 8.81 8.86 -11.18
CA LEU A 47 7.81 9.44 -10.29
C LEU A 47 6.98 8.36 -9.62
N ILE A 48 6.51 7.37 -10.38
CA ILE A 48 5.72 6.24 -9.85
C ILE A 48 6.57 5.48 -8.82
N LYS A 49 7.81 5.12 -9.15
CA LYS A 49 8.74 4.44 -8.22
C LYS A 49 8.99 5.26 -6.96
N SER A 50 9.12 6.59 -7.08
CA SER A 50 9.26 7.49 -5.93
C SER A 50 8.01 7.49 -5.04
N GLN A 51 6.81 7.49 -5.61
CA GLN A 51 5.56 7.42 -4.85
C GLN A 51 5.44 6.11 -4.07
N LEU A 52 5.73 4.97 -4.71
CA LEU A 52 5.72 3.66 -4.07
C LEU A 52 6.68 3.59 -2.87
N LYS A 53 7.91 4.12 -3.06
CA LYS A 53 8.89 4.21 -1.99
C LYS A 53 8.41 5.07 -0.82
N LYS A 54 7.78 6.22 -1.11
CA LYS A 54 7.22 7.14 -0.09
C LYS A 54 6.01 6.56 0.64
N LEU A 55 5.27 5.67 -0.01
CA LEU A 55 4.12 4.97 0.57
C LEU A 55 4.53 3.66 1.28
N HIS A 56 5.83 3.38 1.40
CA HIS A 56 6.37 2.19 2.06
C HIS A 56 5.84 0.87 1.47
N VAL A 57 5.58 0.86 0.16
CA VAL A 57 5.19 -0.34 -0.57
C VAL A 57 6.44 -1.19 -0.83
N PHE A 58 6.59 -2.27 -0.07
CA PHE A 58 7.70 -3.22 -0.20
C PHE A 58 7.27 -4.61 -0.69
N LYS A 59 6.00 -4.96 -0.49
CA LYS A 59 5.35 -6.19 -1.01
C LYS A 59 4.54 -5.83 -2.25
N ASP A 60 4.38 -6.79 -3.17
CA ASP A 60 3.52 -6.69 -4.36
C ASP A 60 3.81 -5.42 -5.20
N PHE A 61 5.09 -5.05 -5.30
CA PHE A 61 5.54 -3.83 -5.95
C PHE A 61 4.98 -3.66 -7.37
N GLU A 62 4.96 -4.76 -8.14
CA GLU A 62 4.47 -4.75 -9.52
C GLU A 62 2.98 -4.39 -9.61
N LEU A 63 2.14 -4.89 -8.69
CA LEU A 63 0.71 -4.59 -8.64
C LEU A 63 0.48 -3.09 -8.45
N TYR A 64 1.14 -2.50 -7.46
CA TYR A 64 0.99 -1.07 -7.17
C TYR A 64 1.67 -0.18 -8.23
N TYR A 65 2.72 -0.67 -8.87
CA TYR A 65 3.32 -0.01 -10.03
C TYR A 65 2.33 0.07 -11.20
N GLN A 66 1.63 -1.03 -11.49
CA GLN A 66 0.55 -1.05 -12.48
C GLN A 66 -0.60 -0.11 -12.10
N ALA A 67 -1.01 -0.06 -10.84
CA ALA A 67 -2.00 0.93 -10.37
C ALA A 67 -1.53 2.37 -10.62
N GLY A 68 -0.24 2.64 -10.42
CA GLY A 68 0.39 3.92 -10.78
C GLY A 68 0.33 4.23 -12.27
N LEU A 69 0.63 3.26 -13.14
CA LEU A 69 0.52 3.39 -14.60
C LEU A 69 -0.93 3.63 -15.05
N ILE A 70 -1.90 2.95 -14.44
CA ILE A 70 -3.33 3.20 -14.70
C ILE A 70 -3.69 4.64 -14.33
N GLY A 71 -3.18 5.15 -13.20
CA GLY A 71 -3.38 6.55 -12.80
C GLY A 71 -2.77 7.54 -13.79
N LEU A 72 -1.59 7.22 -14.34
CA LEU A 72 -0.96 8.02 -15.38
C LEU A 72 -1.74 7.99 -16.69
N TRP A 73 -2.26 6.82 -17.09
CA TRP A 73 -3.11 6.67 -18.28
C TRP A 73 -4.42 7.46 -18.14
N GLU A 74 -5.07 7.40 -16.99
CA GLU A 74 -6.25 8.24 -16.73
C GLU A 74 -5.91 9.72 -16.78
N ALA A 75 -4.75 10.12 -16.24
CA ALA A 75 -4.31 11.50 -16.31
C ALA A 75 -4.08 11.93 -17.77
N TYR A 76 -3.46 11.07 -18.57
CA TYR A 76 -3.25 11.29 -20.00
C TYR A 76 -4.56 11.53 -20.76
N LEU A 77 -5.59 10.76 -20.46
CA LEU A 77 -6.89 10.86 -21.14
C LEU A 77 -7.78 12.01 -20.64
N GLN A 78 -7.61 12.47 -19.40
CA GLN A 78 -8.52 13.42 -18.75
C GLN A 78 -7.90 14.81 -18.55
N PHE A 79 -6.64 15.00 -18.95
CA PHE A 79 -5.96 16.25 -18.73
C PHE A 79 -6.53 17.35 -19.63
N GLU A 80 -6.90 18.47 -19.01
CA GLU A 80 -7.30 19.69 -19.69
C GLU A 80 -6.25 20.76 -19.37
N GLU A 81 -5.65 21.36 -20.40
CA GLU A 81 -4.61 22.40 -20.25
C GLU A 81 -5.08 23.61 -19.43
N SER A 82 -6.38 23.89 -19.42
CA SER A 82 -7.00 24.96 -18.64
C SER A 82 -6.90 24.76 -17.12
N LYS A 83 -6.67 23.52 -16.65
CA LYS A 83 -6.67 23.15 -15.22
C LYS A 83 -5.27 23.12 -14.59
N GLY A 84 -4.22 23.48 -15.33
CA GLY A 84 -2.85 23.59 -14.83
C GLY A 84 -1.85 22.72 -15.59
N THR A 85 -0.76 22.31 -14.94
CA THR A 85 0.28 21.49 -15.60
C THR A 85 -0.04 20.00 -15.53
N PHE A 86 0.27 19.28 -16.61
CA PHE A 86 0.11 17.82 -16.68
C PHE A 86 0.85 17.12 -15.55
N SER A 87 2.07 17.57 -15.22
CA SER A 87 2.89 16.99 -14.16
C SER A 87 2.19 16.99 -12.80
N SER A 88 1.57 18.11 -12.41
CA SER A 88 0.85 18.23 -11.14
C SER A 88 -0.42 17.39 -11.12
N PHE A 89 -1.13 17.32 -12.25
CA PHE A 89 -2.34 16.51 -12.38
C PHE A 89 -2.01 15.01 -12.33
N ALA A 90 -1.02 14.57 -13.12
CA ALA A 90 -0.53 13.20 -13.14
C ALA A 90 -0.01 12.77 -11.76
N TYR A 91 0.77 13.61 -11.08
CA TYR A 91 1.22 13.35 -9.71
C TYR A 91 0.06 12.98 -8.78
N SER A 92 -1.00 13.78 -8.81
CA SER A 92 -2.16 13.60 -7.92
C SER A 92 -2.95 12.35 -8.28
N LYS A 93 -3.17 12.10 -9.57
CA LYS A 93 -3.89 10.92 -10.08
C LYS A 93 -3.15 9.61 -9.81
N ILE A 94 -1.85 9.57 -10.08
CA ILE A 94 -0.97 8.41 -9.79
C ILE A 94 -1.04 8.09 -8.29
N ARG A 95 -0.81 9.08 -7.43
CA ARG A 95 -0.83 8.89 -5.98
C ARG A 95 -2.20 8.40 -5.50
N TRP A 96 -3.28 8.96 -6.04
CA TRP A 96 -4.64 8.53 -5.71
C TRP A 96 -4.87 7.06 -6.06
N LYS A 97 -4.52 6.62 -7.28
CA LYS A 97 -4.69 5.23 -7.71
C LYS A 97 -3.91 4.24 -6.87
N ILE A 98 -2.62 4.51 -6.61
CA ILE A 98 -1.80 3.67 -5.75
C ILE A 98 -2.43 3.54 -4.35
N THR A 99 -2.89 4.66 -3.78
CA THR A 99 -3.51 4.68 -2.45
C THR A 99 -4.84 3.93 -2.43
N ASP A 100 -5.63 4.03 -3.50
CA ASP A 100 -6.91 3.32 -3.61
C ASP A 100 -6.69 1.81 -3.66
N GLU A 101 -5.69 1.35 -4.42
CA GLU A 101 -5.37 -0.07 -4.51
C GLU A 101 -4.86 -0.63 -3.17
N ILE A 102 -3.97 0.08 -2.48
CA ILE A 102 -3.53 -0.29 -1.12
C ILE A 102 -4.73 -0.41 -0.18
N LYS A 103 -5.70 0.51 -0.25
CA LYS A 103 -6.91 0.44 0.59
C LYS A 103 -7.81 -0.73 0.25
N LYS A 104 -7.87 -1.16 -1.02
CA LYS A 104 -8.61 -2.36 -1.42
C LYS A 104 -7.95 -3.59 -0.83
N ASP A 105 -6.63 -3.71 -0.94
CA ASP A 105 -5.89 -4.84 -0.40
C ASP A 105 -6.05 -4.97 1.11
N ILE A 106 -5.96 -3.86 1.84
CA ILE A 106 -6.20 -3.84 3.30
C ILE A 106 -7.62 -4.37 3.61
N ARG A 107 -8.65 -3.90 2.90
CA ARG A 107 -10.03 -4.37 3.10
C ARG A 107 -10.22 -5.84 2.75
N ILE A 108 -9.51 -6.34 1.74
CA ILE A 108 -9.55 -7.75 1.36
C ILE A 108 -8.89 -8.58 2.45
N GLN A 109 -7.72 -8.17 2.94
CA GLN A 109 -7.02 -8.85 4.04
C GLN A 109 -7.86 -8.89 5.32
N GLU A 110 -8.46 -7.78 5.73
CA GLU A 110 -9.37 -7.72 6.89
C GLU A 110 -10.55 -8.71 6.77
N LYS A 111 -11.11 -8.86 5.56
CA LYS A 111 -12.20 -9.81 5.28
C LYS A 111 -11.71 -11.25 5.21
N GLN A 112 -10.49 -11.49 4.76
CA GLN A 112 -9.91 -12.83 4.71
C GLN A 112 -9.54 -13.31 6.11
N THR A 113 -9.02 -12.46 6.99
CA THR A 113 -8.75 -12.82 8.39
C THR A 113 -10.03 -13.25 9.12
N THR A 114 -11.18 -12.62 8.82
CA THR A 114 -12.46 -12.98 9.44
C THR A 114 -13.12 -14.25 8.89
N VAL A 115 -12.73 -14.72 7.71
CA VAL A 115 -13.23 -15.97 7.09
C VAL A 115 -12.26 -17.14 7.29
N SER A 116 -10.96 -16.86 7.38
CA SER A 116 -9.91 -17.88 7.48
C SER A 116 -9.92 -18.64 8.81
N ASP A 117 -10.40 -18.03 9.89
CA ASP A 117 -10.48 -18.72 11.19
C ASP A 117 -11.48 -19.89 11.20
N ASP A 118 -12.50 -19.86 10.33
CA ASP A 118 -13.58 -20.86 10.31
C ASP A 118 -13.38 -21.95 9.21
N VAL A 119 -12.53 -21.69 8.21
CA VAL A 119 -12.33 -22.58 7.05
C VAL A 119 -10.97 -23.31 7.09
N LEU A 120 -9.97 -22.76 7.76
CA LEU A 120 -8.63 -23.37 7.83
C LEU A 120 -8.55 -24.55 8.83
N SER A 121 -9.54 -24.70 9.71
CA SER A 121 -9.55 -25.75 10.76
C SER A 121 -9.72 -27.19 10.24
N GLY A 122 -9.92 -27.38 8.93
CA GLY A 122 -10.33 -28.68 8.37
C GLY A 122 -9.30 -29.43 7.52
N VAL A 123 -8.23 -28.80 7.01
CA VAL A 123 -7.38 -29.43 5.96
C VAL A 123 -5.88 -29.28 6.20
N ILE A 124 -5.43 -28.34 7.04
CA ILE A 124 -4.01 -28.15 7.35
C ILE A 124 -3.94 -28.04 8.86
N ASP A 125 -3.13 -28.87 9.54
CA ASP A 125 -2.84 -28.69 10.95
C ASP A 125 -2.29 -27.26 11.11
N PRO A 126 -3.07 -26.34 11.72
CA PRO A 126 -2.66 -24.94 11.84
C PRO A 126 -1.31 -24.86 12.54
N SER A 127 -1.06 -25.78 13.48
CA SER A 127 0.19 -25.84 14.26
C SER A 127 1.42 -26.01 13.36
N SER A 128 1.32 -26.77 12.26
CA SER A 128 2.43 -27.02 11.32
C SER A 128 2.80 -25.78 10.49
N VAL A 129 1.80 -25.01 10.03
CA VAL A 129 2.04 -23.76 9.28
C VAL A 129 2.60 -22.68 10.21
N TYR A 130 2.03 -22.54 11.42
CA TYR A 130 2.53 -21.62 12.43
C TYR A 130 3.97 -21.94 12.86
N LEU A 131 4.34 -23.22 12.97
CA LEU A 131 5.71 -23.66 13.25
C LEU A 131 6.69 -23.20 12.16
N LEU A 132 6.37 -23.46 10.89
CA LEU A 132 7.24 -23.14 9.77
C LEU A 132 7.42 -21.61 9.60
N GLU A 133 6.35 -20.84 9.73
CA GLU A 133 6.41 -19.38 9.70
C GLU A 133 7.24 -18.81 10.86
N THR A 134 7.12 -19.42 12.04
CA THR A 134 7.89 -19.03 13.23
C THR A 134 9.38 -19.35 13.08
N GLU A 135 9.74 -20.51 12.55
CA GLU A 135 11.13 -20.90 12.28
C GLU A 135 11.79 -19.97 11.25
N ILE A 136 11.07 -19.67 10.17
CA ILE A 136 11.55 -18.74 9.13
C ILE A 136 11.73 -17.34 9.72
N LEU A 137 10.82 -16.84 10.56
CA LEU A 137 10.99 -15.54 11.21
C LEU A 137 12.16 -15.53 12.20
N GLN A 138 12.31 -16.60 12.98
CA GLN A 138 13.39 -16.73 13.95
C GLN A 138 14.77 -16.68 13.26
N SER A 139 14.92 -17.31 12.10
CA SER A 139 16.20 -17.31 11.37
C SER A 139 16.63 -15.90 10.92
N TYR A 140 15.70 -15.03 10.52
CA TYR A 140 16.01 -13.62 10.22
C TYR A 140 16.37 -12.82 11.47
N LEU A 141 15.81 -13.17 12.63
CA LEU A 141 16.00 -12.46 13.90
C LEU A 141 17.16 -13.02 14.74
N THR A 142 17.82 -14.07 14.27
CA THR A 142 18.95 -14.71 14.98
C THR A 142 20.06 -13.71 15.28
N GLY A 143 20.55 -13.72 16.52
CA GLY A 143 21.68 -12.88 16.95
C GLY A 143 21.35 -11.40 17.15
N LEU A 144 20.08 -10.99 17.10
CA LEU A 144 19.67 -9.67 17.56
C LEU A 144 19.76 -9.57 19.08
N THR A 145 20.15 -8.39 19.59
CA THR A 145 20.11 -8.12 21.04
C THR A 145 18.69 -7.74 21.46
N ASP A 146 18.38 -7.80 22.76
CA ASP A 146 17.04 -7.47 23.28
C ASP A 146 16.53 -6.12 22.76
N ASN A 147 17.36 -5.08 22.82
CA ASN A 147 17.02 -3.75 22.32
C ASN A 147 16.78 -3.70 20.79
N GLN A 148 17.47 -4.55 20.03
CA GLN A 148 17.26 -4.67 18.58
C GLN A 148 15.95 -5.40 18.29
N CYS A 149 15.64 -6.48 19.03
CA CYS A 149 14.36 -7.18 18.98
C CYS A 149 13.19 -6.28 19.37
N LYS A 150 13.31 -5.53 20.49
CA LYS A 150 12.33 -4.53 20.91
C LYS A 150 12.04 -3.53 19.80
N TRP A 151 13.08 -3.02 19.14
CA TRP A 151 12.88 -2.14 17.99
C TRP A 151 12.09 -2.83 16.86
N VAL A 152 12.40 -4.08 16.51
CA VAL A 152 11.65 -4.83 15.49
C VAL A 152 10.19 -4.98 15.89
N VAL A 153 9.90 -5.42 17.11
CA VAL A 153 8.53 -5.60 17.60
C VAL A 153 7.76 -4.28 17.56
N HIS A 154 8.27 -3.24 18.22
CA HIS A 154 7.56 -1.96 18.28
C HIS A 154 7.42 -1.27 16.92
N SER A 155 8.43 -1.37 16.05
CA SER A 155 8.42 -0.66 14.78
C SER A 155 7.75 -1.42 13.65
N VAL A 156 7.84 -2.75 13.62
CA VAL A 156 7.36 -3.60 12.52
C VAL A 156 6.00 -4.20 12.83
N LEU A 157 5.81 -4.75 14.05
CA LEU A 157 4.54 -5.35 14.46
C LEU A 157 3.56 -4.27 14.94
N GLU A 158 4.02 -3.37 15.80
CA GLU A 158 3.14 -2.37 16.43
C GLU A 158 3.09 -1.02 15.68
N GLN A 159 3.87 -0.86 14.60
CA GLN A 159 3.94 0.35 13.76
C GLN A 159 4.20 1.67 14.52
N LYS A 160 4.89 1.62 15.66
CA LYS A 160 5.18 2.80 16.47
C LYS A 160 6.25 3.69 15.84
N GLN A 161 6.10 5.00 16.00
CA GLN A 161 7.13 5.95 15.59
C GLN A 161 8.30 5.94 16.58
N THR A 162 9.51 6.24 16.11
CA THR A 162 10.74 6.27 16.93
C THR A 162 10.60 7.10 18.21
N LYS A 163 9.82 8.19 18.17
CA LYS A 163 9.54 9.04 19.34
C LYS A 163 8.68 8.33 20.41
N GLN A 164 7.71 7.53 19.98
CA GLN A 164 6.84 6.76 20.87
C GLN A 164 7.63 5.62 21.53
N ILE A 165 8.44 4.91 20.74
CA ILE A 165 9.34 3.85 21.25
C ILE A 165 10.30 4.43 22.28
N ALA A 166 10.89 5.59 22.01
CA ALA A 166 11.80 6.26 22.93
C ALA A 166 11.11 6.63 24.25
N ALA A 167 9.88 7.13 24.19
CA ALA A 167 9.10 7.47 25.38
C ALA A 167 8.69 6.23 26.19
N GLU A 168 8.25 5.16 25.53
CA GLU A 168 7.82 3.91 26.18
C GLU A 168 8.98 3.16 26.83
N GLU A 169 10.13 3.08 26.15
CA GLU A 169 11.33 2.39 26.65
C GLU A 169 12.19 3.28 27.57
N GLY A 170 11.82 4.55 27.75
CA GLY A 170 12.55 5.49 28.61
C GLY A 170 13.96 5.84 28.10
N VAL A 171 14.18 5.81 26.79
CA VAL A 171 15.49 6.04 26.15
C VAL A 171 15.48 7.26 25.23
N SER A 172 16.66 7.70 24.78
CA SER A 172 16.74 8.76 23.78
C SER A 172 16.30 8.28 22.39
N ILE A 173 15.81 9.20 21.57
CA ILE A 173 15.47 8.95 20.17
C ILE A 173 16.68 8.40 19.40
N GLU A 174 17.88 8.88 19.74
CA GLU A 174 19.16 8.47 19.18
C GLU A 174 19.51 7.01 19.52
N ALA A 175 19.17 6.55 20.74
CA ALA A 175 19.32 5.16 21.11
C ALA A 175 18.43 4.26 20.24
N VAL A 176 17.15 4.61 20.06
CA VAL A 176 16.23 3.84 19.20
C VAL A 176 16.70 3.82 17.74
N LYS A 177 17.23 4.94 17.21
CA LYS A 177 17.84 4.98 15.88
C LYS A 177 19.07 4.05 15.78
N SER A 178 19.87 3.98 16.84
CA SER A 178 21.02 3.06 16.90
C SER A 178 20.56 1.60 16.89
N TRP A 179 19.55 1.26 17.69
CA TRP A 179 18.94 -0.09 17.71
C TRP A 179 18.44 -0.49 16.32
N ARG A 180 17.70 0.41 15.64
CA ARG A 180 17.26 0.23 14.26
C ARG A 180 18.41 -0.08 13.32
N LYS A 181 19.45 0.75 13.33
CA LYS A 181 20.59 0.62 12.41
C LYS A 181 21.29 -0.73 12.61
N ALA A 182 21.51 -1.13 13.87
CA ALA A 182 22.15 -2.38 14.20
C ALA A 182 21.27 -3.60 13.85
N ALA A 183 19.97 -3.54 14.15
CA ALA A 183 19.00 -4.59 13.84
C ALA A 183 18.91 -4.84 12.33
N ILE A 184 18.70 -3.79 11.53
CA ILE A 184 18.61 -3.90 10.06
C ILE A 184 19.88 -4.50 9.47
N LYS A 185 21.06 -4.08 9.96
CA LYS A 185 22.34 -4.63 9.48
C LYS A 185 22.41 -6.15 9.68
N LYS A 186 21.99 -6.65 10.84
CA LYS A 186 21.98 -8.08 11.14
C LYS A 186 20.93 -8.84 10.34
N ILE A 187 19.70 -8.34 10.28
CA ILE A 187 18.61 -8.97 9.50
C ILE A 187 19.03 -9.12 8.02
N ILE A 188 19.65 -8.08 7.44
CA ILE A 188 20.15 -8.14 6.05
C ILE A 188 21.26 -9.19 5.90
N GLN A 189 22.14 -9.32 6.91
CA GLN A 189 23.22 -10.31 6.88
C GLN A 189 22.64 -11.73 6.94
N ASN A 190 21.75 -12.01 7.90
CA ASN A 190 21.07 -13.30 8.03
C ASN A 190 20.28 -13.65 6.75
N ALA A 191 19.61 -12.67 6.13
CA ALA A 191 18.89 -12.84 4.87
C ALA A 191 19.80 -13.08 3.63
N ARG A 192 21.10 -12.81 3.74
CA ARG A 192 22.09 -13.16 2.71
C ARG A 192 22.59 -14.57 2.91
N GLU A 193 22.87 -14.95 4.15
CA GLU A 193 23.34 -16.29 4.52
C GLU A 193 22.30 -17.37 4.16
N MET A 194 21.02 -17.12 4.40
CA MET A 194 19.94 -18.03 3.98
C MET A 194 19.75 -18.16 2.46
N ARG A 195 20.31 -17.26 1.65
CA ARG A 195 20.26 -17.38 0.18
C ARG A 195 21.42 -18.19 -0.39
N THR A 196 22.41 -18.50 0.44
CA THR A 196 23.61 -19.24 0.05
C THR A 196 23.60 -20.71 0.49
N GLU A 197 22.57 -21.12 1.24
CA GLU A 197 22.26 -22.51 1.62
C GLU A 197 21.16 -23.08 0.72
#